data_AF-A0A955LQU4-F1
#
_entry.id   AF-A0A955LQU4-F1
#
_cell.length_a   1.000
_cell.length_b   1.000
_cell.length_c   1.000
_cell.angle_alpha   90.00
_cell.angle_beta   90.00
_cell.angle_gamma   90.00
#
_symmetry.space_group_name_H-M   'P 1'
#
loop_
_entity.id
_entity.type
_entity.pdbx_description
1 polymer ?
#
loop_
_entity_poly.entity_id
_entity_poly.type
_entity_poly.pdbx_seq_one_letter_code
_entity_poly.pdbx_strand_id
1 'polypeptide(L)'
;MKRYSAGMILLLALSVVSSSAAGDEPAAAVFNNDRIMPQALQLPEDRAASRRTELSEVKFLQFEYTYRMETLARRIHAKMKHRLLEEYGYEVTDLEVNAYLQQVRKLRSKMSEAELIQVRSQIADWHFDSILYDRFGGQAVRLPNGRIKPVEAYYAYVEELMAEKVLFFPIIEYRAALKILSVYFERDKYPEVHELEALKYFLQPSWGPFNERYNALPMREKIRIRNEIKRLRIIQKAL
;
A
#
# COMPACT_ATOMS: atom_id res chain seq x y z
N MET A 1 5.56 42.13 -32.48
CA MET A 1 5.38 41.99 -31.01
C MET A 1 3.89 41.82 -30.72
N LYS A 2 3.44 40.60 -30.43
CA LYS A 2 2.06 40.32 -29.99
C LYS A 2 2.12 39.80 -28.56
N ARG A 3 1.58 40.58 -27.63
CA ARG A 3 1.27 40.16 -26.26
C ARG A 3 -0.01 39.32 -26.34
N TYR A 4 0.07 38.02 -26.08
CA TYR A 4 -1.10 37.22 -25.73
C TYR A 4 -1.14 37.14 -24.21
N SER A 5 -1.96 38.04 -23.67
CA SER A 5 -2.44 38.13 -22.32
C SER A 5 -3.15 36.85 -21.89
N ALA A 6 -2.87 36.43 -20.66
CA ALA A 6 -3.81 35.92 -19.66
C ALA A 6 -5.19 35.55 -20.23
N GLY A 7 -5.40 34.26 -20.45
CA GLY A 7 -6.69 33.73 -20.89
C GLY A 7 -6.80 32.23 -20.72
N MET A 8 -5.96 31.61 -19.88
CA MET A 8 -6.22 30.26 -19.41
C MET A 8 -6.87 30.39 -18.03
N ILE A 9 -8.12 30.89 -18.08
CA ILE A 9 -9.15 30.49 -17.12
C ILE A 9 -9.25 28.98 -17.33
N LEU A 10 -8.38 28.26 -16.63
CA LEU A 10 -8.61 26.87 -16.31
C LEU A 10 -9.85 26.95 -15.43
N LEU A 11 -11.00 26.90 -16.08
CA LEU A 11 -12.29 26.53 -15.53
C LEU A 11 -12.03 25.20 -14.82
N LEU A 12 -11.59 25.30 -13.57
CA LEU A 12 -12.08 24.50 -12.48
C LEU A 12 -13.58 24.39 -12.72
N ALA A 13 -13.96 23.31 -13.40
CA ALA A 13 -15.21 22.64 -13.15
C ALA A 13 -15.17 22.17 -11.69
N LEU A 14 -15.23 23.15 -10.78
CA LEU A 14 -15.95 23.10 -9.53
C LEU A 14 -17.43 22.95 -9.91
N SER A 15 -17.77 21.80 -10.51
CA SER A 15 -19.13 21.28 -10.44
C SER A 15 -19.33 20.78 -9.01
N VAL A 16 -19.43 21.76 -8.12
CA VAL A 16 -20.13 21.62 -6.85
C VAL A 16 -21.58 21.31 -7.23
N VAL A 17 -22.14 20.29 -6.59
CA VAL A 17 -23.55 19.87 -6.64
C VAL A 17 -23.98 19.04 -7.87
N SER A 18 -23.49 17.81 -7.96
CA SER A 18 -24.42 16.72 -8.31
C SER A 18 -25.14 16.32 -7.02
N SER A 19 -26.27 16.97 -6.75
CA SER A 19 -27.29 16.56 -5.78
C SER A 19 -28.07 15.35 -6.28
N SER A 20 -27.38 14.37 -6.87
CA SER A 20 -27.91 13.03 -7.12
C SER A 20 -27.94 12.32 -5.77
N ALA A 21 -29.09 12.36 -5.09
CA ALA A 21 -29.42 11.59 -3.90
C ALA A 21 -28.21 11.30 -2.99
N ALA A 22 -27.83 12.28 -2.17
CA ALA A 22 -26.86 12.09 -1.10
C ALA A 22 -27.39 10.96 -0.18
N GLY A 23 -26.90 9.74 -0.36
CA GLY A 23 -27.35 8.60 0.43
C GLY A 23 -26.53 7.34 0.19
N ASP A 24 -26.60 6.77 -1.02
CA ASP A 24 -26.41 5.31 -1.13
C ASP A 24 -25.27 4.84 -2.05
N GLU A 25 -24.66 5.73 -2.83
CA GLU A 25 -23.56 5.32 -3.72
C GLU A 25 -22.21 5.33 -2.98
N PRO A 26 -21.51 4.18 -2.91
CA PRO A 26 -20.23 4.11 -2.22
C PRO A 26 -19.14 4.82 -3.02
N ALA A 27 -18.14 5.38 -2.34
CA ALA A 27 -16.93 5.90 -2.97
C ALA A 27 -16.12 4.78 -3.67
N ALA A 28 -16.10 3.59 -3.07
CA ALA A 28 -15.58 2.38 -3.67
C ALA A 28 -16.30 1.14 -3.11
N ALA A 29 -16.42 0.11 -3.93
CA ALA A 29 -16.80 -1.22 -3.50
C ALA A 29 -15.60 -2.14 -3.64
N VAL A 30 -15.25 -2.82 -2.55
CA VAL A 30 -14.19 -3.83 -2.50
C VAL A 30 -14.86 -5.17 -2.15
N PHE A 31 -14.47 -6.26 -2.79
CA PHE A 31 -14.93 -7.63 -2.53
C PHE A 31 -16.46 -7.80 -2.43
N ASN A 32 -17.19 -7.21 -3.38
CA ASN A 32 -18.65 -7.26 -3.60
C ASN A 32 -19.56 -6.78 -2.46
N ASN A 33 -19.11 -6.73 -1.20
CA ASN A 33 -19.92 -6.34 -0.04
C ASN A 33 -19.30 -5.23 0.81
N ASP A 34 -18.02 -4.92 0.61
CA ASP A 34 -17.34 -3.90 1.40
C ASP A 34 -17.43 -2.53 0.73
N ARG A 35 -18.49 -1.81 1.10
CA ARG A 35 -18.76 -0.44 0.63
C ARG A 35 -18.00 0.58 1.49
N ILE A 36 -17.17 1.38 0.84
CA ILE A 36 -16.52 2.53 1.48
C ILE A 36 -17.37 3.76 1.17
N MET A 37 -18.08 4.27 2.18
CA MET A 37 -18.98 5.41 2.02
C MET A 37 -18.22 6.75 2.02
N PRO A 38 -18.64 7.77 1.25
CA PRO A 38 -17.97 9.07 1.21
C PRO A 38 -17.80 9.75 2.58
N GLN A 39 -18.75 9.56 3.50
CA GLN A 39 -18.72 10.10 4.86
C GLN A 39 -17.52 9.57 5.65
N ALA A 40 -17.10 8.32 5.38
CA ALA A 40 -15.93 7.71 6.03
C ALA A 40 -14.58 8.25 5.52
N LEU A 41 -14.62 9.17 4.54
CA LEU A 41 -13.45 9.81 3.92
C LEU A 41 -13.36 11.31 4.26
N GLN A 42 -14.30 11.84 5.04
CA GLN A 42 -14.32 13.26 5.40
C GLN A 42 -13.17 13.61 6.36
N LEU A 43 -12.63 14.81 6.18
CA LEU A 43 -11.65 15.36 7.09
C LEU A 43 -12.33 15.67 8.43
N PRO A 44 -11.78 15.22 9.58
CA PRO A 44 -12.33 15.57 10.90
C PRO A 44 -12.48 17.08 11.07
N GLU A 45 -13.57 17.53 11.69
CA GLU A 45 -13.95 18.95 11.78
C GLU A 45 -12.88 19.80 12.47
N ASP A 46 -12.26 19.29 13.52
CA ASP A 46 -11.16 19.94 14.25
C ASP A 46 -9.95 20.19 13.33
N ARG A 47 -9.59 19.19 12.53
CA ARG A 47 -8.49 19.28 11.55
C ARG A 47 -8.86 20.19 10.38
N ALA A 48 -10.12 20.17 9.95
CA ALA A 48 -10.61 21.06 8.90
C ALA A 48 -10.55 22.52 9.35
N ALA A 49 -11.05 22.83 10.55
CA ALA A 49 -11.02 24.16 11.14
C ALA A 49 -9.59 24.68 11.27
N SER A 50 -8.67 23.87 11.81
CA SER A 50 -7.26 24.22 11.92
C SER A 50 -6.59 24.48 10.56
N ARG A 51 -6.90 23.70 9.50
CA ARG A 51 -6.29 23.91 8.19
C ARG A 51 -6.86 25.11 7.42
N ARG A 52 -8.13 25.46 7.65
CA ARG A 52 -8.74 26.65 7.04
C ARG A 52 -8.15 27.96 7.55
N THR A 53 -7.61 27.99 8.77
CA THR A 53 -6.94 29.20 9.28
C THR A 53 -5.53 29.37 8.71
N GLU A 54 -4.89 28.27 8.28
CA GLU A 54 -3.50 28.25 7.79
C GLU A 54 -3.39 28.38 6.26
N LEU A 55 -4.40 27.92 5.53
CA LEU A 55 -4.36 27.79 4.08
C LEU A 55 -5.34 28.77 3.43
N SER A 56 -4.99 29.24 2.23
CA SER A 56 -5.99 29.88 1.36
C SER A 56 -7.07 28.86 0.98
N GLU A 57 -8.26 29.34 0.64
CA GLU A 57 -9.40 28.47 0.26
C GLU A 57 -9.02 27.45 -0.82
N VAL A 58 -8.33 27.89 -1.88
CA VAL A 58 -7.86 27.00 -2.96
C VAL A 58 -6.92 25.90 -2.44
N LYS A 59 -5.97 26.25 -1.56
CA LYS A 59 -5.04 25.29 -0.97
C LYS A 59 -5.75 24.34 0.01
N PHE A 60 -6.75 24.85 0.74
CA PHE A 60 -7.57 24.04 1.63
C PHE A 60 -8.36 22.99 0.85
N LEU A 61 -9.04 23.38 -0.23
CA LEU A 61 -9.79 22.44 -1.09
C LEU A 61 -8.87 21.38 -1.71
N GLN A 62 -7.67 21.77 -2.14
CA GLN A 62 -6.68 20.81 -2.65
C GLN A 62 -6.20 19.84 -1.57
N PHE A 63 -5.97 20.34 -0.35
CA PHE A 63 -5.61 19.53 0.80
C PHE A 63 -6.72 18.53 1.15
N GLU A 64 -7.97 18.98 1.22
CA GLU A 64 -9.13 18.15 1.50
C GLU A 64 -9.32 17.05 0.45
N TYR A 65 -9.18 17.41 -0.84
CA TYR A 65 -9.20 16.43 -1.93
C TYR A 65 -8.11 15.37 -1.75
N THR A 66 -6.86 15.79 -1.50
CA THR A 66 -5.72 14.88 -1.28
C THR A 66 -5.98 13.96 -0.10
N TYR A 67 -6.42 14.50 1.04
CA TYR A 67 -6.74 13.75 2.25
C TYR A 67 -7.80 12.67 1.98
N ARG A 68 -8.85 13.02 1.24
CA ARG A 68 -9.95 12.11 0.89
C ARG A 68 -9.46 10.96 0.01
N MET A 69 -8.64 11.26 -1.00
CA MET A 69 -8.07 10.23 -1.88
C MET A 69 -7.08 9.31 -1.13
N GLU A 70 -6.21 9.87 -0.28
CA GLU A 70 -5.28 9.08 0.55
C GLU A 70 -6.01 8.19 1.54
N THR A 71 -7.08 8.69 2.15
CA THR A 71 -7.91 7.93 3.09
C THR A 71 -8.61 6.79 2.37
N LEU A 72 -9.15 7.04 1.17
CA LEU A 72 -9.76 6.00 0.35
C LEU A 72 -8.75 4.93 -0.05
N ALA A 73 -7.58 5.34 -0.56
CA ALA A 73 -6.48 4.45 -0.90
C ALA A 73 -6.08 3.56 0.30
N ARG A 74 -5.87 4.14 1.48
CA ARG A 74 -5.51 3.40 2.69
C ARG A 74 -6.58 2.36 3.08
N ARG A 75 -7.86 2.71 2.96
CA ARG A 75 -8.97 1.79 3.26
C ARG A 75 -9.02 0.63 2.25
N ILE A 76 -8.84 0.90 0.97
CA ILE A 76 -8.79 -0.13 -0.08
C ILE A 76 -7.59 -1.06 0.15
N HIS A 77 -6.40 -0.49 0.39
CA HIS A 77 -5.20 -1.27 0.71
C HIS A 77 -5.40 -2.14 1.95
N ALA A 78 -6.00 -1.62 3.01
CA ALA A 78 -6.28 -2.40 4.22
C ALA A 78 -7.18 -3.61 3.93
N LYS A 79 -8.22 -3.43 3.10
CA LYS A 79 -9.11 -4.52 2.68
C LYS A 79 -8.37 -5.54 1.81
N MET A 80 -7.64 -5.07 0.78
CA MET A 80 -6.80 -5.91 -0.07
C MET A 80 -5.83 -6.77 0.73
N LYS A 81 -5.18 -6.16 1.72
CA LYS A 81 -4.29 -6.84 2.66
C LYS A 81 -5.03 -7.91 3.46
N HIS A 82 -6.16 -7.55 4.08
CA HIS A 82 -6.93 -8.50 4.88
C HIS A 82 -7.33 -9.73 4.06
N ARG A 83 -7.94 -9.54 2.89
CA ARG A 83 -8.36 -10.64 2.02
C ARG A 83 -7.18 -11.53 1.62
N LEU A 84 -6.06 -10.94 1.19
CA LEU A 84 -4.92 -11.73 0.73
C LEU A 84 -4.26 -12.51 1.87
N LEU A 85 -4.18 -11.93 3.06
CA LEU A 85 -3.68 -12.65 4.24
C LEU A 85 -4.61 -13.80 4.64
N GLU A 86 -5.93 -13.57 4.62
CA GLU A 86 -6.95 -14.58 4.91
C GLU A 86 -6.92 -15.73 3.90
N GLU A 87 -6.84 -15.44 2.61
CA GLU A 87 -6.75 -16.43 1.53
C GLU A 87 -5.54 -17.36 1.70
N TYR A 88 -4.43 -16.84 2.21
CA TYR A 88 -3.21 -17.60 2.46
C TYR A 88 -3.13 -18.15 3.89
N GLY A 89 -4.17 -17.99 4.72
CA GLY A 89 -4.21 -18.48 6.10
C GLY A 89 -3.15 -17.85 6.99
N TYR A 90 -2.80 -16.58 6.76
CA TYR A 90 -1.76 -15.87 7.50
C TYR A 90 -2.32 -14.99 8.61
N GLU A 91 -1.82 -15.25 9.82
CA GLU A 91 -2.06 -14.44 11.00
C GLU A 91 -0.72 -13.99 11.60
N VAL A 92 -0.69 -12.75 12.13
CA VAL A 92 0.51 -12.23 12.80
C VAL A 92 0.59 -12.78 14.22
N THR A 93 1.60 -13.60 14.47
CA THR A 93 1.78 -14.27 15.76
C THR A 93 2.50 -13.40 16.80
N ASP A 94 2.31 -13.70 18.08
CA ASP A 94 3.05 -13.06 19.17
C ASP A 94 4.56 -13.34 19.07
N LEU A 95 4.93 -14.50 18.52
CA LEU A 95 6.33 -14.86 18.27
C LEU A 95 6.97 -13.87 17.29
N GLU A 96 6.30 -13.57 16.17
CA GLU A 96 6.78 -12.60 15.18
C GLU A 96 6.84 -11.19 15.74
N VAL A 97 5.85 -10.78 16.54
CA VAL A 97 5.86 -9.49 17.24
C VAL A 97 7.08 -9.40 18.17
N ASN A 98 7.32 -10.43 18.98
CA ASN A 98 8.46 -10.46 19.90
C ASN A 98 9.80 -10.44 19.15
N ALA A 99 9.92 -11.22 18.06
CA ALA A 99 11.11 -11.26 17.23
C ALA A 99 11.39 -9.89 16.56
N TYR A 100 10.33 -9.22 16.07
CA TYR A 100 10.40 -7.84 15.58
C TYR A 100 10.92 -6.88 16.64
N LEU A 101 10.32 -6.89 17.83
CA LEU A 101 10.69 -6.02 18.93
C LEU A 101 12.13 -6.25 19.42
N GLN A 102 12.59 -7.50 19.43
CA GLN A 102 13.99 -7.86 19.71
C GLN A 102 14.93 -7.24 18.68
N GLN A 103 14.62 -7.36 17.39
CA GLN A 103 15.46 -6.84 16.32
C GLN A 103 15.58 -5.31 16.38
N VAL A 104 14.47 -4.61 16.59
CA VAL A 104 14.48 -3.14 16.71
C VAL A 104 14.97 -2.66 18.09
N ARG A 105 15.46 -3.58 18.95
CA ARG A 105 15.96 -3.33 20.31
C ARG A 105 14.97 -2.55 21.19
N LYS A 106 13.67 -2.76 20.96
CA LYS A 106 12.58 -2.10 21.69
C LYS A 106 11.92 -3.01 22.73
N LEU A 107 12.65 -3.96 23.31
CA LEU A 107 12.16 -4.73 24.46
C LEU A 107 12.02 -3.82 25.69
N ARG A 108 10.93 -3.05 25.73
CA ARG A 108 10.49 -2.26 26.88
C ARG A 108 9.47 -3.10 27.64
N SER A 109 9.53 -3.05 28.97
CA SER A 109 8.63 -3.80 29.84
C SER A 109 7.15 -3.41 29.71
N LYS A 110 6.84 -2.25 29.10
CA LYS A 110 5.47 -1.81 28.80
C LYS A 110 5.43 -1.06 27.47
N MET A 111 4.93 -1.71 26.42
CA MET A 111 4.42 -1.02 25.23
C MET A 111 2.94 -0.73 25.44
N SER A 112 2.49 0.40 24.91
CA SER A 112 1.06 0.69 24.81
C SER A 112 0.39 -0.23 23.79
N GLU A 113 -0.91 -0.46 23.94
CA GLU A 113 -1.71 -1.24 23.00
C GLU A 113 -1.63 -0.68 21.57
N ALA A 114 -1.63 0.65 21.44
CA ALA A 114 -1.49 1.31 20.14
C ALA A 114 -0.15 1.00 19.45
N GLU A 115 0.94 0.91 20.20
CA GLU A 115 2.24 0.53 19.65
C GLU A 115 2.27 -0.95 19.23
N LEU A 116 1.62 -1.84 19.99
CA LEU A 116 1.50 -3.26 19.61
C LEU A 116 0.68 -3.44 18.32
N ILE A 117 -0.45 -2.73 18.22
CA ILE A 117 -1.27 -2.71 16.99
C ILE A 117 -0.43 -2.21 15.81
N GLN A 118 0.39 -1.17 16.00
CA GLN A 118 1.27 -0.66 14.95
C GLN A 118 2.31 -1.68 14.52
N VAL A 119 2.96 -2.39 15.46
CA VAL A 119 3.93 -3.45 15.15
C VAL A 119 3.27 -4.58 14.37
N ARG A 120 2.11 -5.06 14.82
CA ARG A 120 1.36 -6.10 14.09
C ARG A 120 1.00 -5.65 12.68
N SER A 121 0.57 -4.40 12.51
CA SER A 121 0.29 -3.87 11.18
C SER A 121 1.53 -3.84 10.28
N GLN A 122 2.71 -3.55 10.82
CA GLN A 122 3.97 -3.55 10.05
C GLN A 122 4.37 -4.95 9.60
N ILE A 123 4.22 -5.96 10.47
CA ILE A 123 4.48 -7.36 10.14
C ILE A 123 3.47 -7.85 9.10
N ALA A 124 2.18 -7.53 9.29
CA ALA A 124 1.12 -7.85 8.33
C ALA A 124 1.38 -7.22 6.96
N ASP A 125 1.85 -5.96 6.91
CA ASP A 125 2.21 -5.33 5.64
C ASP A 125 3.37 -6.07 4.96
N TRP A 126 4.38 -6.51 5.71
CA TRP A 126 5.48 -7.29 5.13
C TRP A 126 5.00 -8.64 4.59
N HIS A 127 4.10 -9.33 5.30
CA HIS A 127 3.50 -10.57 4.79
C HIS A 127 2.72 -10.35 3.51
N PHE A 128 1.91 -9.29 3.47
CA PHE A 128 1.18 -8.90 2.27
C PHE A 128 2.12 -8.64 1.10
N ASP A 129 3.17 -7.84 1.31
CA ASP A 129 4.18 -7.57 0.29
C ASP A 129 4.88 -8.87 -0.16
N SER A 130 5.22 -9.76 0.77
CA SER A 130 5.85 -11.06 0.50
C SER A 130 4.97 -11.97 -0.37
N ILE A 131 3.68 -12.09 -0.04
CA ILE A 131 2.73 -12.89 -0.83
C ILE A 131 2.57 -12.32 -2.24
N LEU A 132 2.45 -11.00 -2.35
CA LEU A 132 2.37 -10.34 -3.67
C LEU A 132 3.59 -10.67 -4.52
N TYR A 133 4.79 -10.49 -3.96
CA TYR A 133 6.02 -10.75 -4.70
C TYR A 133 6.17 -12.23 -5.07
N ASP A 134 5.80 -13.16 -4.19
CA ASP A 134 5.84 -14.59 -4.51
C ASP A 134 4.86 -14.97 -5.63
N ARG A 135 3.66 -14.37 -5.64
CA ARG A 135 2.61 -14.67 -6.62
C ARG A 135 2.86 -14.02 -7.98
N PHE A 136 3.29 -12.77 -8.01
CA PHE A 136 3.35 -11.98 -9.24
C PHE A 136 4.77 -11.54 -9.64
N GLY A 137 5.74 -11.56 -8.71
CA GLY A 137 7.13 -11.18 -8.98
C GLY A 137 7.31 -9.71 -9.42
N GLY A 138 8.25 -9.52 -10.34
CA GLY A 138 8.53 -8.22 -10.97
C GLY A 138 9.43 -7.29 -10.14
N GLN A 139 9.47 -6.02 -10.52
CA GLN A 139 10.35 -5.04 -9.91
C GLN A 139 9.96 -4.71 -8.46
N ALA A 140 10.97 -4.51 -7.62
CA ALA A 140 10.82 -4.01 -6.27
C ALA A 140 11.68 -2.76 -6.05
N VAL A 141 11.19 -1.84 -5.20
CA VAL A 141 11.89 -0.58 -4.89
C VAL A 141 12.17 -0.46 -3.41
N ARG A 142 13.26 0.23 -3.05
CA ARG A 142 13.63 0.51 -1.67
C ARG A 142 13.15 1.90 -1.26
N LEU A 143 12.22 1.94 -0.32
CA LEU A 143 11.70 3.18 0.25
C LEU A 143 12.74 3.86 1.16
N PRO A 144 12.60 5.17 1.47
CA PRO A 144 13.52 5.91 2.34
C PRO A 144 13.64 5.34 3.75
N ASN A 145 12.59 4.64 4.23
CA ASN A 145 12.61 3.94 5.51
C ASN A 145 13.27 2.55 5.45
N GLY A 146 13.89 2.19 4.33
CA GLY A 146 14.58 0.92 4.12
C GLY A 146 13.68 -0.27 3.80
N ARG A 147 12.35 -0.10 3.78
CA ARG A 147 11.42 -1.17 3.37
C ARG A 147 11.52 -1.40 1.87
N ILE A 148 11.40 -2.66 1.46
CA ILE A 148 11.32 -3.04 0.04
C ILE A 148 9.85 -3.27 -0.31
N LYS A 149 9.44 -2.79 -1.48
CA LYS A 149 8.06 -2.86 -1.94
C LYS A 149 7.96 -3.47 -3.35
N PRO A 150 7.09 -4.46 -3.57
CA PRO A 150 6.99 -5.18 -4.83
C PRO A 150 6.04 -4.46 -5.78
N VAL A 151 6.56 -3.47 -6.50
CA VAL A 151 5.78 -2.48 -7.25
C VAL A 151 4.92 -3.14 -8.33
N GLU A 152 5.53 -4.00 -9.15
CA GLU A 152 4.83 -4.66 -10.25
C GLU A 152 3.82 -5.68 -9.77
N ALA A 153 4.17 -6.48 -8.76
CA ALA A 153 3.23 -7.39 -8.13
C ALA A 153 1.99 -6.68 -7.59
N TYR A 154 2.17 -5.49 -7.00
CA TYR A 154 1.05 -4.70 -6.51
C TYR A 154 0.12 -4.26 -7.65
N TYR A 155 0.67 -3.79 -8.76
CA TYR A 155 -0.14 -3.43 -9.95
C TYR A 155 -0.88 -4.64 -10.51
N ALA A 156 -0.19 -5.77 -10.69
CA ALA A 156 -0.78 -7.00 -11.20
C ALA A 156 -1.96 -7.46 -10.33
N TYR A 157 -1.82 -7.37 -9.00
CA TYR A 157 -2.90 -7.71 -8.09
C TYR A 157 -4.09 -6.75 -8.20
N VAL A 158 -3.85 -5.43 -8.29
CA VAL A 158 -4.95 -4.46 -8.50
C VAL A 158 -5.68 -4.73 -9.82
N GLU A 159 -4.95 -5.02 -10.89
CA GLU A 159 -5.53 -5.36 -12.20
C GLU A 159 -6.37 -6.63 -12.14
N GLU A 160 -5.91 -7.67 -11.44
CA GLU A 160 -6.67 -8.90 -11.19
C GLU A 160 -7.97 -8.60 -10.45
N LEU A 161 -7.92 -7.82 -9.36
CA LEU A 161 -9.12 -7.46 -8.59
C LEU A 161 -10.10 -6.60 -9.40
N MET A 162 -9.61 -5.75 -10.30
CA MET A 162 -10.47 -4.99 -11.20
C MET A 162 -11.11 -5.89 -12.26
N ALA A 163 -10.35 -6.85 -12.82
CA ALA A 163 -10.84 -7.82 -13.80
C ALA A 163 -11.92 -8.74 -13.22
N GLU A 164 -11.74 -9.16 -11.97
CA GLU A 164 -12.73 -9.92 -11.18
C GLU A 164 -13.98 -9.09 -10.81
N LYS A 165 -13.98 -7.78 -11.08
CA LYS A 165 -15.02 -6.81 -10.67
C LYS A 165 -15.25 -6.74 -9.16
N VAL A 166 -14.26 -7.19 -8.39
CA VAL A 166 -14.27 -7.12 -6.93
C VAL A 166 -13.60 -5.84 -6.42
N LEU A 167 -13.04 -5.02 -7.29
CA LEU A 167 -12.64 -3.65 -6.99
C LEU A 167 -13.28 -2.70 -8.01
N PHE A 168 -14.19 -1.85 -7.54
CA PHE A 168 -14.95 -0.95 -8.40
C PHE A 168 -15.08 0.45 -7.81
N PHE A 169 -14.94 1.45 -8.68
CA PHE A 169 -15.08 2.87 -8.38
C PHE A 169 -16.24 3.43 -9.21
N PRO A 170 -17.45 3.56 -8.64
CA PRO A 170 -18.60 4.13 -9.36
C PRO A 170 -18.34 5.58 -9.76
N ILE A 171 -17.73 6.34 -8.86
CA ILE A 171 -17.40 7.75 -9.09
C ILE A 171 -15.99 7.83 -9.66
N ILE A 172 -15.87 8.40 -10.87
CA ILE A 172 -14.63 8.40 -11.66
C ILE A 172 -13.47 9.09 -10.93
N GLU A 173 -13.78 10.12 -10.13
CA GLU A 173 -12.80 10.88 -9.35
C GLU A 173 -12.02 9.99 -8.38
N TYR A 174 -12.67 8.97 -7.83
CA TYR A 174 -12.05 8.05 -6.88
C TYR A 174 -11.11 7.05 -7.53
N ARG A 175 -11.09 6.93 -8.87
CA ARG A 175 -10.04 6.19 -9.58
C ARG A 175 -8.66 6.81 -9.36
N ALA A 176 -8.60 8.11 -9.02
CA ALA A 176 -7.35 8.75 -8.61
C ALA A 176 -6.76 8.12 -7.33
N ALA A 177 -7.57 7.47 -6.48
CA ALA A 177 -7.06 6.73 -5.33
C ALA A 177 -6.17 5.55 -5.75
N LEU A 178 -6.40 4.93 -6.91
CA LEU A 178 -5.48 3.92 -7.47
C LEU A 178 -4.11 4.52 -7.81
N LYS A 179 -4.09 5.77 -8.30
CA LYS A 179 -2.83 6.49 -8.49
C LYS A 179 -2.17 6.84 -7.16
N ILE A 180 -2.92 7.12 -6.10
CA ILE A 180 -2.30 7.34 -4.77
C ILE A 180 -1.76 6.03 -4.18
N LEU A 181 -2.44 4.90 -4.41
CA LEU A 181 -1.85 3.58 -4.14
C LEU A 181 -0.56 3.39 -4.92
N SER A 182 -0.49 3.92 -6.15
CA SER A 182 0.70 3.95 -6.99
C SER A 182 1.77 4.95 -6.53
N VAL A 183 1.43 6.01 -5.77
CA VAL A 183 2.37 7.01 -5.21
C VAL A 183 3.31 6.39 -4.16
N TYR A 184 2.89 5.29 -3.51
CA TYR A 184 3.83 4.47 -2.72
C TYR A 184 4.98 3.89 -3.56
N PHE A 185 4.83 3.88 -4.89
CA PHE A 185 5.66 3.15 -5.84
C PHE A 185 5.95 3.97 -7.10
N GLU A 186 6.16 5.28 -6.97
CA GLU A 186 6.72 6.11 -8.06
C GLU A 186 8.06 5.50 -8.46
N ARG A 187 8.06 4.69 -9.54
CA ARG A 187 9.20 3.87 -9.98
C ARG A 187 10.47 4.71 -10.12
N ASP A 188 10.30 5.95 -10.58
CA ASP A 188 11.41 6.88 -10.86
C ASP A 188 11.94 7.58 -9.60
N LYS A 189 11.24 7.47 -8.46
CA LYS A 189 11.58 8.18 -7.22
C LYS A 189 12.40 7.36 -6.25
N TYR A 190 12.30 6.04 -6.34
CA TYR A 190 12.95 5.13 -5.41
C TYR A 190 13.91 4.20 -6.15
N PRO A 191 15.10 3.95 -5.60
CA PRO A 191 16.06 3.07 -6.23
C PRO A 191 15.45 1.67 -6.37
N GLU A 192 15.52 1.12 -7.59
CA GLU A 192 15.22 -0.27 -7.85
C GLU A 192 16.15 -1.17 -7.03
N VAL A 193 15.59 -2.26 -6.55
CA VAL A 193 16.28 -3.27 -5.77
C VAL A 193 16.61 -4.44 -6.68
N HIS A 194 17.86 -4.88 -6.65
CA HIS A 194 18.26 -6.06 -7.41
C HIS A 194 17.39 -7.27 -7.02
N GLU A 195 16.96 -8.06 -7.99
CA GLU A 195 16.00 -9.18 -7.79
C GLU A 195 16.41 -10.11 -6.64
N LEU A 196 17.70 -10.45 -6.54
CA LEU A 196 18.23 -11.26 -5.43
C LEU A 196 18.01 -10.64 -4.05
N GLU A 197 18.13 -9.32 -3.94
CA GLU A 197 17.95 -8.59 -2.69
C GLU A 197 16.48 -8.53 -2.31
N ALA A 198 15.58 -8.30 -3.28
CA ALA A 198 14.14 -8.38 -3.08
C ALA A 198 13.73 -9.79 -2.65
N LEU A 199 14.22 -10.82 -3.33
CA LEU A 199 13.96 -12.21 -3.00
C LEU A 199 14.42 -12.56 -1.57
N LYS A 200 15.63 -12.14 -1.18
CA LYS A 200 16.10 -12.31 0.20
C LYS A 200 15.18 -11.60 1.20
N TYR A 201 14.78 -10.37 0.92
CA TYR A 201 13.93 -9.59 1.81
C TYR A 201 12.55 -10.20 2.01
N PHE A 202 11.90 -10.70 0.95
CA PHE A 202 10.55 -11.27 1.02
C PHE A 202 10.51 -12.72 1.48
N LEU A 203 11.60 -13.48 1.29
CA LEU A 203 11.74 -14.82 1.88
C LEU A 203 12.16 -14.78 3.34
N GLN A 204 12.86 -13.72 3.74
CA GLN A 204 13.45 -13.61 5.05
C GLN A 204 13.21 -12.21 5.65
N PRO A 205 12.21 -12.07 6.55
CA PRO A 205 12.09 -10.86 7.31
C PRO A 205 13.34 -10.72 8.18
N SER A 206 13.90 -9.52 8.26
CA SER A 206 15.14 -9.29 9.00
C SER A 206 14.98 -9.50 10.53
N TRP A 207 13.74 -9.53 11.02
CA TRP A 207 13.38 -9.79 12.41
C TRP A 207 13.10 -11.26 12.73
N GLY A 208 12.85 -12.12 11.74
CA GLY A 208 12.53 -13.52 11.98
C GLY A 208 13.77 -14.40 11.84
N PRO A 209 13.88 -15.51 12.59
CA PRO A 209 14.83 -16.54 12.20
C PRO A 209 14.51 -16.98 10.77
N PHE A 210 15.54 -17.25 9.97
CA PHE A 210 15.50 -17.69 8.56
C PHE A 210 14.58 -18.89 8.29
N ASN A 211 13.98 -19.47 9.33
CA ASN A 211 13.69 -20.87 9.40
C ASN A 211 12.20 -21.20 9.38
N GLU A 212 11.26 -20.46 9.97
CA GLU A 212 9.92 -21.06 10.10
C GLU A 212 9.13 -21.09 8.78
N ARG A 213 8.97 -19.96 8.09
CA ARG A 213 8.30 -19.95 6.77
C ARG A 213 9.06 -20.76 5.73
N TYR A 214 10.35 -20.48 5.55
CA TYR A 214 11.17 -21.22 4.60
C TYR A 214 11.25 -22.73 4.95
N ASN A 215 11.26 -23.12 6.23
CA ASN A 215 11.24 -24.54 6.60
C ASN A 215 9.85 -25.17 6.51
N ALA A 216 8.78 -24.38 6.59
CA ALA A 216 7.41 -24.84 6.35
C ALA A 216 7.10 -25.05 4.87
N LEU A 217 7.85 -24.42 3.94
CA LEU A 217 7.69 -24.65 2.52
C LEU A 217 7.91 -26.13 2.16
N PRO A 218 7.18 -26.68 1.18
CA PRO A 218 7.50 -27.99 0.62
C PRO A 218 8.96 -28.06 0.14
N MET A 219 9.60 -29.23 0.27
CA MET A 219 11.01 -29.39 -0.12
C MET A 219 11.29 -28.96 -1.58
N ARG A 220 10.32 -29.17 -2.48
CA ARG A 220 10.38 -28.71 -3.88
C ARG A 220 10.53 -27.19 -3.99
N GLU A 221 9.77 -26.44 -3.20
CA GLU A 221 9.85 -24.97 -3.18
C GLU A 221 11.16 -24.48 -2.58
N LYS A 222 11.62 -25.12 -1.50
CA LYS A 222 12.96 -24.85 -0.94
C LYS A 222 14.06 -25.06 -1.98
N ILE A 223 13.96 -26.11 -2.79
CA ILE A 223 14.92 -26.39 -3.87
C ILE A 223 14.82 -25.33 -4.97
N ARG A 224 13.61 -24.93 -5.39
CA ARG A 224 13.39 -23.87 -6.38
C ARG A 224 14.05 -22.57 -5.93
N ILE A 225 13.75 -22.12 -4.70
CA ILE A 225 14.36 -20.94 -4.07
C ILE A 225 15.89 -21.08 -3.97
N ARG A 226 16.36 -22.25 -3.52
CA ARG A 226 17.73 -22.78 -3.63
C ARG A 226 18.42 -22.36 -4.93
N ASN A 227 17.83 -22.85 -6.01
CA ASN A 227 18.37 -22.74 -7.35
C ASN A 227 18.26 -21.32 -7.88
N GLU A 228 17.18 -20.60 -7.59
CA GLU A 228 17.01 -19.21 -8.03
C GLU A 228 18.02 -18.28 -7.34
N ILE A 229 18.21 -18.42 -6.01
CA ILE A 229 19.25 -17.70 -5.28
C ILE A 229 20.63 -18.00 -5.86
N LYS A 230 20.91 -19.27 -6.21
CA LYS A 230 22.19 -19.67 -6.81
C LYS A 230 22.37 -19.05 -8.20
N ARG A 231 21.34 -19.09 -9.05
CA ARG A 231 21.32 -18.50 -10.39
C ARG A 231 21.56 -17.00 -10.33
N LEU A 232 20.82 -16.29 -9.48
CA LEU A 232 20.95 -14.84 -9.33
C LEU A 232 22.32 -14.42 -8.79
N ARG A 233 22.95 -15.21 -7.91
CA ARG A 233 24.33 -14.98 -7.47
C ARG A 233 25.36 -15.12 -8.60
N ILE A 234 25.11 -15.99 -9.58
CA ILE A 234 25.99 -16.15 -10.74
C ILE A 234 25.87 -14.92 -11.64
N ILE A 235 24.64 -14.46 -11.91
CA ILE A 235 24.38 -13.25 -12.71
C ILE A 235 25.03 -12.03 -12.06
N GLN A 236 24.85 -11.85 -10.74
CA GLN A 236 25.42 -10.71 -10.02
C GLN A 236 26.96 -10.68 -10.06
N LYS A 237 27.63 -11.83 -10.15
CA LYS A 237 29.10 -11.89 -10.26
C LYS A 237 29.61 -11.60 -11.68
N ALA A 238 28.74 -11.68 -12.69
CA ALA A 238 29.08 -11.47 -14.08
C ALA A 238 28.89 -10.00 -14.53
N LEU A 239 28.18 -9.20 -13.73
CA LEU A 239 28.02 -7.75 -13.87
C LEU A 239 29.09 -7.02 -13.05
#